data_AF-A0A8C6E5J4-F1
#
_entry.id   AF-A0A8C6E5J4-F1
#
_cell.length_a   1.000
_cell.length_b   1.000
_cell.length_c   1.000
_cell.angle_alpha   90.00
_cell.angle_beta   90.00
_cell.angle_gamma   90.00
#
_symmetry.space_group_name_H-M   'P 1'
#
loop_
_entity.id
_entity.type
_entity.pdbx_description
1 polymer ?
#
loop_
_entity_poly.entity_id
_entity_poly.type
_entity_poly.pdbx_seq_one_letter_code
_entity_poly.pdbx_strand_id
1 'polypeptide(L)'
;ALSPGPCSCCRCSARNQGFDQLEEPRHAEFYFLEQIRSWNLDKNQRYRLTCFISWSPCYTCAQNLTTFLKENRHISLHIFASRVYTRDCFGCHQSGLCALQAAGARITIMTFEDFERCWETFVDHQGKPFQPWEGLEVKSQEFCEELQAILTTQQN
;
A
#
# COMPACT_ATOMS: atom_id res chain seq x y z
N ALA A 1 20.01 14.04 -19.10
CA ALA A 1 18.76 13.77 -19.84
C ALA A 1 18.51 12.26 -19.77
N LEU A 2 17.59 11.81 -18.92
CA LEU A 2 17.22 10.40 -18.83
C LEU A 2 15.99 10.20 -19.70
N SER A 3 16.18 9.56 -20.85
CA SER A 3 15.10 9.09 -21.72
C SER A 3 14.38 7.96 -21.00
N PRO A 4 13.07 8.06 -20.68
CA PRO A 4 12.36 6.97 -20.06
C PRO A 4 12.00 5.93 -21.12
N GLY A 5 12.57 4.74 -20.99
CA GLY A 5 12.00 3.54 -21.60
C GLY A 5 10.61 3.22 -20.99
N PRO A 6 9.82 2.32 -21.58
CA PRO A 6 8.38 2.17 -21.31
C PRO A 6 8.01 1.68 -19.90
N CYS A 7 8.98 1.34 -19.06
CA CYS A 7 8.78 0.82 -17.70
C CYS A 7 9.80 1.47 -16.75
N SER A 8 9.60 2.74 -16.40
CA SER A 8 10.36 3.39 -15.32
C SER A 8 9.84 2.88 -13.96
N CYS A 9 10.56 1.95 -13.33
CA CYS A 9 10.29 1.53 -11.95
C CYS A 9 10.93 2.52 -10.98
N CYS A 10 10.14 3.46 -10.46
CA CYS A 10 10.57 4.34 -9.38
C CYS A 10 10.41 3.62 -8.03
N ARG A 11 11.49 3.54 -7.24
CA ARG A 11 11.52 2.86 -5.94
C ARG A 11 11.69 3.87 -4.81
N CYS A 12 10.88 3.77 -3.76
CA CYS A 12 10.98 4.60 -2.57
C CYS A 12 10.49 3.83 -1.35
N SER A 13 11.15 4.02 -0.20
CA SER A 13 10.69 3.54 1.11
C SER A 13 10.31 4.73 1.98
N ALA A 14 9.13 4.70 2.61
CA ALA A 14 8.68 5.69 3.58
C ALA A 14 8.37 5.01 4.92
N ARG A 15 8.51 5.73 6.02
CA ARG A 15 8.12 5.29 7.37
C ARG A 15 7.23 6.35 8.00
N ASN A 16 6.28 5.93 8.83
CA ASN A 16 5.45 6.86 9.62
C ASN A 16 6.37 7.71 10.52
N GLN A 17 6.15 9.02 10.56
CA GLN A 17 6.80 9.88 11.55
C GLN A 17 6.01 9.82 12.87
N GLY A 18 6.72 9.58 13.98
CA GLY A 18 6.17 9.65 15.32
C GLY A 18 5.96 11.10 15.76
N PHE A 19 5.30 11.28 16.90
CA PHE A 19 4.95 12.57 17.47
C PHE A 19 6.20 13.28 18.01
N ASP A 20 6.87 14.08 17.19
CA ASP A 20 7.76 15.15 17.66
C ASP A 20 7.03 16.48 17.56
N GLN A 21 7.09 17.25 18.64
CA GLN A 21 6.23 18.39 18.97
C GLN A 21 6.06 19.39 17.81
N LEU A 22 4.80 19.69 17.44
CA LEU A 22 4.27 20.74 16.53
C LEU A 22 3.71 20.32 15.16
N GLU A 23 3.77 19.04 14.74
CA GLU A 23 3.11 18.60 13.50
C GLU A 23 2.19 17.39 13.70
N GLU A 24 1.02 17.40 13.06
CA GLU A 24 0.08 16.27 13.01
C GLU A 24 0.79 15.00 12.51
N PRO A 25 0.54 13.82 13.11
CA PRO A 25 1.23 12.58 12.75
C PRO A 25 1.03 12.27 11.26
N ARG A 26 2.10 12.38 10.47
CA ARG A 26 2.08 12.08 9.03
C ARG A 26 2.25 10.58 8.81
N HIS A 27 1.21 9.96 8.28
CA HIS A 27 1.23 8.56 7.88
C HIS A 27 2.09 8.37 6.61
N ALA A 28 2.72 7.20 6.45
CA ALA A 28 3.59 6.86 5.32
C ALA A 28 2.86 6.96 3.98
N GLU A 29 1.55 6.73 3.99
CA GLU A 29 0.67 6.86 2.84
C GLU A 29 0.57 8.30 2.33
N PHE A 30 0.75 9.29 3.20
CA PHE A 30 0.81 10.70 2.80
C PHE A 30 2.10 10.98 2.02
N TYR A 31 3.24 10.52 2.52
CA TYR A 31 4.52 10.61 1.81
C TYR A 31 4.48 9.86 0.47
N PHE A 32 3.84 8.70 0.45
CA PHE A 32 3.64 7.95 -0.79
C PHE A 32 2.82 8.74 -1.82
N LEU A 33 1.74 9.41 -1.40
CA LEU A 33 0.94 10.26 -2.27
C LEU A 33 1.71 11.48 -2.79
N GLU A 34 2.46 12.16 -1.93
CA GLU A 34 3.31 13.29 -2.35
C GLU A 34 4.38 12.83 -3.35
N GLN A 35 4.96 11.65 -3.12
CA GLN A 35 5.95 11.06 -4.00
C GLN A 35 5.37 10.67 -5.36
N ILE A 36 4.17 10.08 -5.42
CA ILE A 36 3.52 9.78 -6.70
C ILE A 36 3.22 11.08 -7.46
N ARG A 37 2.74 12.10 -6.76
CA ARG A 37 2.47 13.42 -7.36
C ARG A 37 3.74 14.06 -7.92
N SER A 38 4.89 13.87 -7.28
CA SER A 38 6.17 14.42 -7.75
C SER A 38 6.69 13.73 -9.02
N TRP A 39 6.27 12.50 -9.32
CA TRP A 39 6.67 11.78 -10.54
C TRP A 39 6.10 12.35 -11.83
N ASN A 40 5.12 13.27 -11.74
CA ASN A 40 4.50 13.96 -12.87
C ASN A 40 4.16 13.00 -14.03
N LEU A 41 3.48 11.92 -13.67
CA LEU A 41 3.14 10.81 -14.57
C LEU A 41 2.30 11.31 -15.76
N ASP A 42 2.65 10.86 -16.98
CA ASP A 42 1.99 11.27 -18.21
C ASP A 42 0.56 10.71 -18.29
N LYS A 43 -0.43 11.60 -18.33
CA LYS A 43 -1.86 11.22 -18.37
C LYS A 43 -2.25 10.39 -19.60
N ASN A 44 -1.43 10.40 -20.66
CA ASN A 44 -1.65 9.63 -21.87
C ASN A 44 -1.17 8.17 -21.76
N GLN A 45 -0.38 7.86 -20.73
CA GLN A 45 0.18 6.52 -20.50
C GLN A 45 -0.51 5.87 -19.29
N ARG A 46 -0.63 4.54 -19.34
CA ARG A 46 -1.14 3.78 -18.20
C ARG A 46 0.00 3.35 -17.30
N TYR A 47 -0.11 3.65 -16.01
CA TYR A 47 0.87 3.25 -15.00
C TYR A 47 0.29 2.22 -14.05
N ARG A 48 1.13 1.26 -13.65
CA ARG A 48 0.82 0.33 -12.57
C ARG A 48 1.76 0.61 -11.40
N LEU A 49 1.19 1.12 -10.32
CA LEU A 49 1.90 1.36 -9.07
C LEU A 49 1.74 0.15 -8.17
N THR A 50 2.86 -0.33 -7.63
CA THR A 50 2.88 -1.43 -6.65
C THR A 50 3.51 -0.92 -5.38
N CYS A 51 2.78 -1.02 -4.27
CA CYS A 51 3.20 -0.53 -2.98
C CYS A 51 3.24 -1.69 -1.98
N PHE A 52 4.33 -1.81 -1.25
CA PHE A 52 4.47 -2.76 -0.14
C PHE A 52 4.44 -1.97 1.16
N ILE A 53 3.48 -2.28 2.03
CA ILE A 53 3.26 -1.55 3.28
C ILE A 53 3.12 -2.53 4.45
N SER A 54 3.60 -2.13 5.62
CA SER A 54 3.52 -2.98 6.82
C SER A 54 2.09 -3.11 7.36
N TRP A 55 1.27 -2.07 7.18
CA TRP A 55 -0.11 -1.98 7.66
C TRP A 55 -0.98 -1.45 6.54
N SER A 56 -2.21 -1.97 6.41
CA SER A 56 -3.19 -1.43 5.45
C SER A 56 -3.48 0.06 5.75
N PRO A 57 -3.87 0.85 4.73
CA PRO A 57 -4.06 2.28 4.92
C PRO A 57 -5.20 2.56 5.89
N CYS A 58 -5.03 3.56 6.76
CA CYS A 58 -6.13 4.01 7.62
C CYS A 58 -7.28 4.64 6.80
N TYR A 59 -8.43 4.89 7.42
CA TYR A 59 -9.59 5.47 6.73
C TYR A 59 -9.26 6.76 5.96
N THR A 60 -8.63 7.73 6.62
CA THR A 60 -8.26 9.02 6.00
C THR A 60 -7.30 8.83 4.84
N CYS A 61 -6.30 7.96 5.00
CA CYS A 61 -5.33 7.65 3.94
C CYS A 61 -6.00 6.94 2.76
N ALA A 62 -6.89 5.98 3.03
CA ALA A 62 -7.65 5.27 2.01
C ALA A 62 -8.56 6.23 1.23
N GLN A 63 -9.20 7.20 1.88
CA GLN A 63 -9.97 8.24 1.20
C GLN A 63 -9.11 9.13 0.31
N ASN A 64 -7.95 9.58 0.79
CA ASN A 64 -7.04 10.40 0.00
C ASN A 64 -6.53 9.65 -1.24
N LEU A 65 -6.17 8.36 -1.08
CA LEU A 65 -5.80 7.48 -2.19
C LEU A 65 -6.96 7.26 -3.16
N THR A 66 -8.19 7.09 -2.65
CA THR A 66 -9.41 6.96 -3.45
C THR A 66 -9.64 8.19 -4.33
N THR A 67 -9.56 9.38 -3.76
CA THR A 67 -9.70 10.66 -4.48
C THR A 67 -8.62 10.78 -5.55
N PHE A 68 -7.36 10.48 -5.19
CA PHE A 68 -6.24 10.51 -6.14
C PHE A 68 -6.45 9.57 -7.34
N LEU A 69 -6.93 8.33 -7.11
CA LEU A 69 -7.19 7.37 -8.18
C LEU A 69 -8.38 7.78 -9.07
N LYS A 70 -9.41 8.41 -8.49
CA LYS A 70 -10.54 8.94 -9.26
C LYS A 70 -10.11 10.06 -10.20
N GLU A 71 -9.20 10.94 -9.76
CA GLU A 71 -8.61 12.01 -10.56
C GLU A 71 -7.64 11.46 -11.63
N ASN A 72 -6.97 10.35 -11.33
CA ASN A 72 -5.91 9.77 -12.15
C ASN A 72 -6.25 8.36 -12.64
N ARG A 73 -7.32 8.23 -13.44
CA ARG A 73 -7.80 6.93 -13.98
C ARG A 73 -6.80 6.15 -14.85
N HIS A 74 -5.71 6.79 -15.25
CA HIS A 74 -4.61 6.16 -15.99
C HIS A 74 -3.67 5.37 -15.06
N ILE A 75 -3.84 5.49 -13.74
CA ILE A 75 -3.03 4.81 -12.73
C ILE A 75 -3.83 3.65 -12.12
N SER A 76 -3.24 2.47 -12.10
CA SER A 76 -3.72 1.31 -11.34
C SER A 76 -2.82 1.10 -10.14
N LEU A 77 -3.40 1.10 -8.94
CA LEU A 77 -2.67 0.90 -7.68
C LEU A 77 -2.87 -0.52 -7.16
N HIS A 78 -1.77 -1.19 -6.83
CA HIS A 78 -1.76 -2.48 -6.15
C HIS A 78 -1.02 -2.34 -4.83
N ILE A 79 -1.69 -2.63 -3.73
CA ILE A 79 -1.16 -2.51 -2.38
C ILE A 79 -1.02 -3.91 -1.81
N PHE A 80 0.21 -4.31 -1.54
CA PHE A 80 0.56 -5.47 -0.76
C PHE A 80 0.76 -5.02 0.70
N ALA A 81 -0.14 -5.43 1.59
CA ALA A 81 -0.08 -5.12 3.01
C ALA A 81 0.37 -6.33 3.83
N SER A 82 1.29 -6.15 4.77
CA SER A 82 1.67 -7.25 5.69
C SER A 82 0.59 -7.56 6.72
N ARG A 83 -0.16 -6.55 7.16
CA ARG A 83 -1.17 -6.66 8.23
C ARG A 83 -2.35 -5.75 7.93
N VAL A 84 -3.53 -6.14 8.39
CA VAL A 84 -4.73 -5.31 8.31
C VAL A 84 -4.80 -4.38 9.53
N TYR A 85 -4.97 -3.08 9.29
CA TYR A 85 -5.06 -2.08 10.35
C TYR A 85 -6.49 -1.94 10.87
N THR A 86 -6.89 -2.73 11.86
CA THR A 86 -8.26 -2.70 12.39
C THR A 86 -8.53 -1.69 13.50
N ARG A 87 -7.71 -0.63 13.64
CA ARG A 87 -8.02 0.39 14.66
C ARG A 87 -9.30 1.11 14.26
N ASP A 88 -10.36 0.73 14.97
CA ASP A 88 -11.73 0.99 14.60
C ASP A 88 -12.12 2.40 15.05
N CYS A 89 -11.87 3.37 14.19
CA CYS A 89 -12.51 4.67 14.30
C CYS A 89 -13.97 4.49 13.84
N PHE A 90 -14.83 3.98 14.71
CA PHE A 90 -16.29 3.90 14.50
C PHE A 90 -16.76 3.15 13.24
N GLY A 91 -16.10 2.05 12.83
CA GLY A 91 -16.48 1.28 11.64
C GLY A 91 -16.10 1.92 10.30
N CYS A 92 -15.47 3.12 10.32
CA CYS A 92 -15.07 3.81 9.10
C CYS A 92 -13.86 3.16 8.40
N HIS A 93 -13.03 2.37 9.11
CA HIS A 93 -11.86 1.75 8.48
C HIS A 93 -12.26 0.82 7.32
N GLN A 94 -13.30 0.01 7.53
CA GLN A 94 -13.82 -0.92 6.53
C GLN A 94 -14.34 -0.17 5.29
N SER A 95 -15.06 0.93 5.49
CA SER A 95 -15.58 1.73 4.38
C SER A 95 -14.47 2.41 3.57
N GLY A 96 -13.33 2.74 4.21
CA GLY A 96 -12.14 3.27 3.54
C GLY A 96 -11.50 2.27 2.56
N LEU A 97 -11.24 1.04 3.00
CA LEU A 97 -10.64 0.00 2.15
C LEU A 97 -11.58 -0.40 1.00
N CYS A 98 -12.88 -0.52 1.26
CA CYS A 98 -13.88 -0.81 0.24
C CYS A 98 -13.96 0.32 -0.81
N ALA A 99 -13.96 1.59 -0.37
CA ALA A 99 -13.95 2.73 -1.30
C ALA A 99 -12.69 2.75 -2.17
N LEU A 100 -11.54 2.37 -1.58
CA LEU A 100 -10.27 2.29 -2.30
C LEU A 100 -10.30 1.18 -3.36
N GLN A 101 -10.87 0.02 -3.04
CA GLN A 101 -11.07 -1.06 -4.01
C GLN A 101 -12.05 -0.65 -5.13
N ALA A 102 -13.15 0.02 -4.79
CA ALA A 102 -14.11 0.53 -5.75
C ALA A 102 -13.52 1.61 -6.68
N ALA A 103 -12.51 2.36 -6.23
CA ALA A 103 -11.76 3.29 -7.05
C ALA A 103 -10.74 2.63 -7.99
N GLY A 104 -10.64 1.29 -7.98
CA GLY A 104 -9.77 0.52 -8.87
C GLY A 104 -8.41 0.15 -8.27
N ALA A 105 -8.21 0.38 -6.96
CA ALA A 105 -7.07 -0.19 -6.27
C ALA A 105 -7.28 -1.69 -6.00
N ARG A 106 -6.20 -2.45 -5.95
CA ARG A 106 -6.19 -3.82 -5.43
C ARG A 106 -5.44 -3.83 -4.11
N ILE A 107 -6.01 -4.47 -3.10
CA ILE A 107 -5.41 -4.63 -1.78
C ILE A 107 -5.27 -6.13 -1.55
N THR A 108 -4.07 -6.58 -1.26
CA THR A 108 -3.72 -7.98 -1.04
C THR A 108 -2.84 -8.10 0.20
N ILE A 109 -2.94 -9.23 0.88
CA ILE A 109 -2.02 -9.53 1.99
C ILE A 109 -0.76 -10.16 1.44
N MET A 110 0.39 -9.71 1.96
CA MET A 110 1.70 -10.22 1.56
C MET A 110 1.84 -11.70 1.91
N THR A 111 2.20 -12.50 0.91
CA THR A 111 2.60 -13.89 1.08
C THR A 111 4.08 -14.00 1.40
N PHE A 112 4.57 -15.23 1.65
CA PHE A 112 6.00 -15.50 1.77
C PHE A 112 6.81 -14.92 0.60
N GLU A 113 6.35 -15.14 -0.64
CA GLU A 113 7.01 -14.65 -1.86
C GLU A 113 7.09 -13.12 -1.91
N ASP A 114 6.06 -12.43 -1.40
CA ASP A 114 6.05 -10.98 -1.33
C ASP A 114 7.07 -10.46 -0.30
N PHE A 115 7.21 -11.13 0.84
CA PHE A 115 8.22 -10.77 1.83
C PHE A 115 9.63 -11.03 1.33
N GLU A 116 9.86 -12.16 0.65
CA GLU A 116 11.14 -12.47 0.03
C GLU A 116 11.50 -11.43 -1.04
N ARG A 117 10.54 -11.05 -1.90
CA ARG A 117 10.73 -9.98 -2.87
C ARG A 117 11.06 -8.65 -2.19
N CYS A 118 10.38 -8.32 -1.08
CA CYS A 118 10.68 -7.11 -0.33
C CYS A 118 12.08 -7.13 0.30
N TRP A 119 12.51 -8.29 0.78
CA TRP A 119 13.85 -8.50 1.33
C TRP A 119 14.92 -8.25 0.28
N GLU A 120 14.81 -8.87 -0.90
CA GLU A 120 15.75 -8.71 -2.01
C GLU A 120 15.75 -7.29 -2.60
N THR A 121 14.62 -6.59 -2.55
CA THR A 121 14.48 -5.28 -3.24
C THR A 121 14.77 -4.08 -2.34
N PHE A 122 14.36 -4.11 -1.07
CA PHE A 122 14.33 -2.93 -0.21
C PHE A 122 15.22 -3.04 1.03
N VAL A 123 15.75 -4.22 1.36
CA VAL A 123 16.61 -4.42 2.52
C VAL A 123 18.06 -4.54 2.04
N ASP A 124 19.00 -3.87 2.73
CA ASP A 124 20.42 -4.18 2.56
C ASP A 124 20.72 -5.50 3.30
N HIS A 125 20.49 -6.61 2.61
CA HIS A 125 20.62 -7.95 3.17
C HIS A 125 22.06 -8.50 3.13
N GLN A 126 23.00 -7.78 2.50
CA GLN A 126 24.42 -8.17 2.41
C GLN A 126 24.64 -9.63 1.96
N GLY A 127 23.78 -10.12 1.06
CA GLY A 127 23.82 -11.50 0.54
C GLY A 127 23.22 -12.57 1.47
N LYS A 128 22.60 -12.19 2.59
CA LYS A 128 21.86 -13.13 3.45
C LYS A 128 20.48 -13.41 2.85
N PRO A 129 20.02 -14.68 2.86
CA PRO A 129 18.67 -15.02 2.41
C PRO A 129 17.63 -14.53 3.39
N PHE A 130 16.41 -14.34 2.91
CA PHE A 130 15.27 -14.05 3.76
C PHE A 130 15.04 -15.20 4.76
N GLN A 131 14.71 -14.86 6.00
CA GLN A 131 14.36 -15.83 7.04
C GLN A 131 12.95 -15.50 7.53
N PRO A 132 11.93 -16.32 7.19
CA PRO A 132 10.58 -16.10 7.67
C PRO A 132 10.52 -16.32 9.19
N TRP A 133 9.66 -15.58 9.87
CA TRP A 133 9.35 -15.86 11.27
C TRP A 133 8.36 -17.03 11.39
N GLU A 134 8.35 -17.66 12.56
CA GLU A 134 7.45 -18.77 12.85
C GLU A 134 5.98 -18.36 12.67
N GLY A 135 5.24 -19.15 11.88
CA GLY A 135 3.83 -18.88 11.60
C GLY A 135 3.56 -17.75 10.61
N LEU A 136 4.56 -17.28 9.84
CA LEU A 136 4.35 -16.25 8.81
C LEU A 136 3.20 -16.60 7.86
N GLU A 137 3.19 -17.82 7.29
CA GLU A 137 2.15 -18.23 6.35
C GLU A 137 0.77 -18.29 7.00
N VAL A 138 0.68 -18.84 8.21
CA VAL A 138 -0.56 -18.91 8.99
C VAL A 138 -1.09 -17.50 9.26
N LYS A 139 -0.22 -16.57 9.67
CA LYS A 139 -0.61 -15.18 9.92
C LYS A 139 -1.01 -14.44 8.64
N SER A 140 -0.30 -14.64 7.54
CA SER A 140 -0.69 -14.08 6.24
C SER A 140 -2.06 -14.60 5.81
N GLN A 141 -2.36 -15.88 6.05
CA GLN A 141 -3.67 -16.46 5.75
C GLN A 141 -4.78 -15.88 6.63
N GLU A 142 -4.57 -15.79 7.95
CA GLU A 142 -5.51 -15.13 8.88
C GLU A 142 -5.83 -13.70 8.44
N PHE A 143 -4.81 -12.89 8.12
CA PHE A 143 -5.01 -11.52 7.64
C PHE A 143 -5.69 -11.48 6.28
N CYS A 144 -5.45 -12.47 5.40
CA CYS A 144 -6.11 -12.56 4.10
C CYS A 144 -7.61 -12.78 4.27
N GLU A 145 -8.00 -13.71 5.14
CA GLU A 145 -9.39 -13.98 5.48
C GLU A 145 -10.07 -12.77 6.13
N GLU A 146 -9.37 -12.07 7.03
CA GLU A 146 -9.85 -10.83 7.65
C GLU A 146 -10.06 -9.72 6.61
N LEU A 147 -9.11 -9.52 5.69
CA LEU A 147 -9.24 -8.55 4.61
C LEU A 147 -10.41 -8.91 3.69
N GLN A 148 -10.57 -10.18 3.31
CA GLN A 148 -11.68 -10.64 2.49
C GLN A 148 -13.02 -10.39 3.18
N ALA A 149 -13.14 -10.69 4.47
CA ALA A 149 -14.34 -10.40 5.23
C ALA A 149 -14.69 -8.90 5.14
N ILE A 150 -13.72 -8.00 5.38
CA ILE A 150 -13.92 -6.55 5.29
C ILE A 150 -14.41 -6.12 3.91
N LEU A 151 -13.80 -6.66 2.85
CA LEU A 151 -14.14 -6.29 1.47
C LEU A 151 -15.48 -6.89 1.00
N THR A 152 -15.90 -8.04 1.53
CA THR A 152 -17.15 -8.71 1.18
C THR A 152 -18.36 -8.22 1.98
N THR A 153 -18.21 -7.77 3.24
CA THR A 153 -19.33 -7.35 4.10
C THR A 153 -20.17 -6.18 3.55
N GLN A 154 -19.68 -5.42 2.57
CA GLN A 154 -20.41 -4.29 1.95
C GLN A 154 -20.98 -4.60 0.55
N GLN A 155 -20.89 -5.84 0.07
CA GLN A 155 -21.49 -6.26 -1.22
C GLN A 155 -22.90 -6.86 -1.08
N ASN A 156 -23.44 -6.99 0.15
CA ASN A 156 -24.78 -7.52 0.44
C ASN A 156 -25.70 -6.46 1.04
#